data_AF-A0A6N6WPY4-F1
#
_entry.id   AF-A0A6N6WPY4-F1
#
_cell.length_a   1.000
_cell.length_b   1.000
_cell.length_c   1.000
_cell.angle_alpha   90.00
_cell.angle_beta   90.00
_cell.angle_gamma   90.00
#
_symmetry.space_group_name_H-M   'P 1'
#
loop_
_entity.id
_entity.type
_entity.pdbx_description
1 polymer ?
#
loop_
_entity_poly.entity_id
_entity_poly.type
_entity_poly.pdbx_seq_one_letter_code
_entity_poly.pdbx_strand_id
1 'polypeptide(L)'
;MKILRWLFALVMLIATTEAMAAGHSVDVYYGYNGDSRNIATFNLKIMMPSAVYVGEYKSSQWLMTGEILQNVSWSGPPPAPSVKLIGYHQNINKASCPGLPSGWNCGYYTFEVIVSAEIESYFSCPWLVIMNDSEASPGGVTYQGPDSHDTICPSVSVQP
;
A
#
# COMPACT_ATOMS: atom_id res chain seq x y z
N MET A 1 8.74 4.63 49.75
CA MET A 1 7.77 4.13 48.74
C MET A 1 7.08 5.24 47.93
N LYS A 2 7.72 6.40 47.67
CA LYS A 2 7.16 7.46 46.81
C LYS A 2 7.85 7.49 45.44
N ILE A 3 9.18 7.35 45.41
CA ILE A 3 10.00 7.28 44.18
C ILE A 3 9.56 6.15 43.22
N LEU A 4 9.21 4.97 43.75
CA LEU A 4 8.75 3.86 42.92
C LEU A 4 7.42 4.17 42.20
N ARG A 5 6.54 4.96 42.83
CA ARG A 5 5.25 5.37 42.26
C ARG A 5 5.42 6.34 41.08
N TRP A 6 6.41 7.22 41.13
CA TRP A 6 6.74 8.14 40.04
C TRP A 6 7.39 7.42 38.85
N LEU A 7 8.18 6.38 39.11
CA LEU A 7 8.76 5.55 38.05
C LEU A 7 7.69 4.76 37.29
N PHE A 8 6.68 4.21 37.98
CA PHE A 8 5.56 3.54 37.29
C PHE A 8 4.70 4.51 36.46
N ALA A 9 4.51 5.75 36.92
CA ALA A 9 3.80 6.77 36.15
C ALA A 9 4.60 7.21 34.90
N LEU A 10 5.92 7.32 35.01
CA LEU A 10 6.81 7.64 33.89
C LEU A 10 6.83 6.51 32.85
N VAL A 11 6.91 5.24 33.29
CA VAL A 11 6.88 4.07 32.39
C VAL A 11 5.52 3.92 31.69
N MET A 12 4.40 4.22 32.38
CA MET A 12 3.09 4.24 31.72
C MET A 12 2.91 5.41 30.73
N LEU A 13 3.55 6.56 30.95
CA LEU A 13 3.54 7.68 29.99
C LEU A 13 4.35 7.40 28.72
N ILE A 14 5.39 6.55 28.81
CA ILE A 14 6.21 6.13 27.67
C ILE A 14 5.52 4.98 26.90
N ALA A 15 4.58 4.26 27.54
CA ALA A 15 3.89 3.12 26.95
C ALA A 15 2.65 3.47 26.09
N THR A 16 2.32 4.74 25.89
CA THR A 16 1.10 5.16 25.17
C THR A 16 1.35 5.81 23.81
N THR A 17 2.53 5.67 23.23
CA THR A 17 2.80 6.17 21.87
C THR A 17 3.20 5.05 20.93
N GLU A 18 2.41 3.99 20.90
CA GLU A 18 2.25 3.25 19.64
C GLU A 18 0.95 3.76 19.04
N ALA A 19 1.02 4.96 18.45
CA ALA A 19 0.08 5.31 17.40
C ALA A 19 0.33 4.24 16.33
N MET A 20 -0.54 3.23 16.33
CA MET A 20 -0.56 2.18 15.31
C MET A 20 -0.54 2.93 13.98
N ALA A 21 0.58 2.88 13.26
CA ALA A 21 0.62 3.33 11.89
C ALA A 21 -0.55 2.64 11.21
N ALA A 22 -1.60 3.40 10.86
CA ALA A 22 -2.82 2.81 10.35
C ALA A 22 -2.46 2.15 9.03
N GLY A 23 -2.37 0.82 9.03
CA GLY A 23 -2.17 0.03 7.83
C GLY A 23 -3.48 -0.03 7.08
N HIS A 24 -3.53 0.53 5.88
CA HIS A 24 -4.73 0.47 5.04
C HIS A 24 -4.54 -0.51 3.92
N SER A 25 -5.58 -1.30 3.67
CA SER A 25 -5.53 -2.42 2.73
C SER A 25 -6.14 -2.02 1.40
N VAL A 26 -5.36 -2.13 0.33
CA VAL A 26 -5.79 -1.83 -1.04
C VAL A 26 -5.70 -3.10 -1.88
N ASP A 27 -6.80 -3.48 -2.52
CA ASP A 27 -6.82 -4.59 -3.49
C ASP A 27 -6.40 -4.08 -4.87
N VAL A 28 -5.16 -4.33 -5.27
CA VAL A 28 -4.57 -3.93 -6.55
C VAL A 28 -4.78 -5.02 -7.59
N TYR A 29 -5.57 -4.71 -8.62
CA TYR A 29 -5.89 -5.66 -9.69
C TYR A 29 -4.77 -5.75 -10.73
N TYR A 30 -4.39 -6.98 -11.08
CA TYR A 30 -3.29 -7.26 -12.00
C TYR A 30 -3.66 -8.32 -13.03
N GLY A 31 -2.93 -8.33 -14.14
CA GLY A 31 -3.09 -9.30 -15.22
C GLY A 31 -1.93 -10.28 -15.26
N TYR A 32 -2.21 -11.56 -15.47
CA TYR A 32 -1.15 -12.57 -15.60
C TYR A 32 -1.45 -13.59 -16.71
N ASN A 33 -0.39 -14.10 -17.32
CA ASN A 33 -0.43 -15.15 -18.36
C ASN A 33 0.21 -16.47 -17.89
N GLY A 34 0.67 -16.55 -16.65
CA GLY A 34 1.33 -17.72 -16.08
C GLY A 34 2.84 -17.81 -16.33
N ASP A 35 3.46 -16.84 -17.00
CA ASP A 35 4.91 -16.75 -17.11
C ASP A 35 5.50 -16.13 -15.84
N SER A 36 6.34 -16.87 -15.13
CA SER A 36 6.99 -16.42 -13.89
C SER A 36 8.04 -15.34 -14.12
N ARG A 37 8.39 -15.01 -15.36
CA ARG A 37 9.37 -13.97 -15.69
C ARG A 37 8.72 -12.61 -15.94
N ASN A 38 7.41 -12.48 -15.76
CA ASN A 38 6.75 -11.19 -15.81
C ASN A 38 7.33 -10.27 -14.73
N ILE A 39 7.45 -8.99 -15.07
CA ILE A 39 7.95 -7.96 -14.18
C ILE A 39 6.76 -7.11 -13.75
N ALA A 40 6.42 -7.19 -12.46
CA ALA A 40 5.40 -6.37 -11.82
C ALA A 40 6.03 -5.12 -11.20
N THR A 41 5.43 -3.96 -11.48
CA THR A 41 5.79 -2.67 -10.87
C THR A 41 4.55 -2.05 -10.26
N PHE A 42 4.61 -1.68 -8.99
CA PHE A 42 3.49 -1.15 -8.24
C PHE A 42 3.65 0.36 -8.07
N ASN A 43 2.68 1.12 -8.58
CA ASN A 43 2.66 2.56 -8.41
C ASN A 43 1.75 2.92 -7.24
N LEU A 44 2.28 3.71 -6.31
CA LEU A 44 1.54 4.28 -5.19
C LEU A 44 1.35 5.78 -5.42
N LYS A 45 0.13 6.28 -5.20
CA LYS A 45 -0.15 7.70 -5.11
C LYS A 45 -0.81 7.98 -3.78
N ILE A 46 -0.30 8.97 -3.06
CA ILE A 46 -0.96 9.57 -1.90
C ILE A 46 -1.48 10.94 -2.33
N MET A 47 -2.80 11.07 -2.43
CA MET A 47 -3.46 12.32 -2.80
C MET A 47 -4.02 13.02 -1.56
N MET A 48 -3.61 14.25 -1.36
CA MET A 48 -4.13 15.17 -0.34
C MET A 48 -4.71 16.41 -1.03
N PRO A 49 -5.54 17.21 -0.34
CA PRO A 49 -6.03 18.47 -0.89
C PRO A 49 -4.92 19.44 -1.32
N SER A 50 -3.77 19.39 -0.65
CA SER A 50 -2.64 20.30 -0.89
C SER A 50 -1.59 19.78 -1.87
N ALA A 51 -1.46 18.47 -2.04
CA ALA A 51 -0.41 17.87 -2.86
C ALA A 51 -0.71 16.41 -3.24
N VAL A 52 -0.04 15.94 -4.29
CA VAL A 52 -0.01 14.52 -4.68
C VAL A 52 1.42 14.04 -4.62
N TYR A 53 1.65 12.94 -3.90
CA TYR A 53 2.94 12.26 -3.87
C TYR A 53 2.85 10.93 -4.59
N VAL A 54 3.91 10.57 -5.29
CA VAL A 54 3.98 9.37 -6.11
C VAL A 54 5.18 8.52 -5.69
N GLY A 55 5.00 7.20 -5.72
CA GLY A 55 6.05 6.24 -5.45
C GLY A 55 5.98 5.04 -6.37
N GLU A 56 7.13 4.46 -6.65
CA GLU A 56 7.26 3.23 -7.41
C GLU A 56 7.87 2.15 -6.50
N TYR A 57 7.28 0.97 -6.53
CA TYR A 57 7.65 -0.17 -5.70
C TYR A 57 7.76 -1.43 -6.55
N LYS A 58 8.64 -2.33 -6.13
CA LYS A 58 8.83 -3.64 -6.78
C LYS A 58 9.08 -4.73 -5.75
N SER A 59 8.79 -5.97 -6.11
CA SER A 59 9.27 -7.11 -5.34
C SER A 59 10.80 -7.17 -5.41
N SER A 60 11.42 -7.58 -4.31
CA SER A 60 12.86 -7.83 -4.22
C SER A 60 13.26 -9.10 -4.98
N GLN A 61 12.34 -10.06 -5.07
CA GLN A 61 12.52 -11.35 -5.74
C GLN A 61 11.16 -11.84 -6.27
N TRP A 62 10.62 -12.88 -5.62
CA TRP A 62 9.31 -13.44 -5.88
C TRP A 62 8.31 -12.77 -4.96
N LEU A 63 7.23 -12.26 -5.53
CA LEU A 63 6.19 -11.62 -4.77
C LEU A 63 5.45 -12.64 -3.88
N MET A 64 5.69 -12.57 -2.57
CA MET A 64 5.15 -13.50 -1.57
C MET A 64 4.40 -12.77 -0.47
N THR A 65 3.33 -13.37 0.05
CA THR A 65 2.62 -12.83 1.21
C THR A 65 3.57 -12.61 2.38
N GLY A 66 3.54 -11.42 2.96
CA GLY A 66 4.44 -10.95 4.01
C GLY A 66 5.62 -10.12 3.49
N GLU A 67 5.89 -10.10 2.18
CA GLU A 67 6.95 -9.26 1.60
C GLU A 67 6.62 -7.77 1.75
N ILE A 68 7.61 -7.00 2.19
CA ILE A 68 7.62 -5.54 2.07
C ILE A 68 8.35 -5.18 0.77
N LEU A 69 7.64 -4.51 -0.13
CA LEU A 69 8.18 -4.14 -1.43
C LEU A 69 9.34 -3.16 -1.29
N GLN A 70 10.32 -3.31 -2.18
CA GLN A 70 11.41 -2.35 -2.30
C GLN A 70 10.87 -1.04 -2.89
N ASN A 71 11.09 0.06 -2.18
CA ASN A 71 10.88 1.39 -2.75
C ASN A 71 11.94 1.67 -3.83
N VAL A 72 11.49 1.97 -5.04
CA VAL A 72 12.35 2.37 -6.18
C VAL A 72 12.46 3.89 -6.24
N SER A 73 11.33 4.58 -6.04
CA SER A 73 11.29 6.04 -5.98
C SER A 73 10.15 6.52 -5.08
N TRP A 74 10.31 7.71 -4.51
CA TRP A 74 9.28 8.38 -3.72
C TRP A 74 9.44 9.90 -3.85
N SER A 75 8.35 10.60 -4.18
CA SER A 75 8.35 12.05 -4.37
C SER A 75 7.89 12.84 -3.13
N GLY A 76 7.50 12.15 -2.05
CA GLY A 76 7.00 12.78 -0.84
C GLY A 76 8.07 12.93 0.25
N PRO A 77 7.66 13.35 1.46
CA PRO A 77 8.55 13.46 2.61
C PRO A 77 9.17 12.09 2.95
N PRO A 78 10.46 12.04 3.31
CA PRO A 78 11.09 10.82 3.80
C PRO A 78 10.70 10.54 5.27
N PRO A 79 10.61 9.26 5.69
CA PRO A 79 10.80 8.05 4.88
C PRO A 79 9.63 7.78 3.93
N ALA A 80 9.86 7.00 2.87
CA ALA A 80 8.77 6.56 2.00
C ALA A 80 7.80 5.62 2.76
N PRO A 81 6.50 5.59 2.41
CA PRO A 81 5.56 4.60 2.94
C PRO A 81 6.05 3.17 2.68
N SER A 82 5.79 2.25 3.60
CA SER A 82 6.03 0.83 3.37
C SER A 82 4.82 0.20 2.71
N VAL A 83 5.04 -0.66 1.72
CA VAL A 83 3.98 -1.38 1.00
C VAL A 83 4.21 -2.86 1.22
N LYS A 84 3.28 -3.53 1.91
CA LYS A 84 3.42 -4.92 2.30
C LYS A 84 2.35 -5.77 1.65
N LEU A 85 2.72 -6.86 1.01
CA LEU A 85 1.75 -7.82 0.49
C LEU A 85 1.14 -8.61 1.66
N ILE A 86 -0.18 -8.59 1.82
CA ILE A 86 -0.87 -9.34 2.89
C ILE A 86 -1.79 -10.45 2.37
N GLY A 87 -2.12 -10.46 1.08
CA GLY A 87 -2.94 -11.51 0.46
C GLY A 87 -2.97 -11.40 -1.06
N TYR A 88 -3.43 -12.45 -1.73
CA TYR A 88 -3.66 -12.42 -3.17
C TYR A 88 -4.72 -13.43 -3.59
N HIS A 89 -5.40 -13.13 -4.69
CA HIS A 89 -6.40 -14.00 -5.30
C HIS A 89 -6.24 -14.02 -6.82
N GLN A 90 -6.32 -15.21 -7.40
CA GLN A 90 -6.19 -15.43 -8.84
C GLN A 90 -7.50 -15.95 -9.44
N ASN A 91 -7.61 -15.88 -10.76
CA ASN A 91 -8.77 -16.35 -11.54
C ASN A 91 -10.09 -15.69 -11.13
N ILE A 92 -10.05 -14.39 -10.84
CA ILE A 92 -11.27 -13.60 -10.59
C ILE A 92 -11.95 -13.22 -11.91
N ASN A 93 -13.10 -12.55 -11.84
CA ASN A 93 -13.80 -12.07 -13.02
C ASN A 93 -12.90 -11.13 -13.85
N LYS A 94 -12.72 -11.45 -15.14
CA LYS A 94 -11.92 -10.63 -16.07
C LYS A 94 -12.42 -9.19 -16.21
N ALA A 95 -13.69 -8.92 -15.91
CA ALA A 95 -14.24 -7.57 -15.89
C ALA A 95 -13.57 -6.65 -14.85
N SER A 96 -12.96 -7.19 -13.79
CA SER A 96 -12.18 -6.43 -12.81
C SER A 96 -10.83 -5.94 -13.36
N CYS A 97 -10.38 -6.49 -14.48
CA CYS A 97 -9.14 -6.13 -15.16
C CYS A 97 -9.46 -5.65 -16.59
N PRO A 98 -9.97 -4.42 -16.75
CA PRO A 98 -10.33 -3.90 -18.07
C PRO A 98 -9.10 -3.79 -18.97
N GLY A 99 -9.23 -4.19 -20.24
CA GLY A 99 -8.14 -4.10 -21.22
C GLY A 99 -7.11 -5.23 -21.14
N LEU A 100 -7.41 -6.34 -20.47
CA LEU A 100 -6.53 -7.51 -20.44
C LEU A 100 -6.10 -7.98 -21.84
N PRO A 101 -4.81 -8.28 -22.06
CA PRO A 101 -4.36 -8.89 -23.29
C PRO A 101 -4.98 -10.28 -23.53
N SER A 102 -5.05 -10.69 -24.80
CA SER A 102 -5.60 -12.00 -25.16
C SER A 102 -4.83 -13.14 -24.48
N GLY A 103 -5.58 -14.09 -23.89
CA GLY A 103 -5.02 -15.23 -23.17
C GLY A 103 -4.60 -14.96 -21.72
N TRP A 104 -4.65 -13.71 -21.25
CA TRP A 104 -4.34 -13.37 -19.86
C TRP A 104 -5.56 -13.56 -18.95
N ASN A 105 -5.29 -13.73 -17.65
CA ASN A 105 -6.25 -13.84 -16.57
C ASN A 105 -6.12 -12.67 -15.60
N CYS A 106 -7.13 -12.50 -14.75
CA CYS A 106 -7.23 -11.42 -13.77
C CYS A 106 -7.01 -11.96 -12.36
N GLY A 107 -6.32 -11.20 -11.53
CA GLY A 107 -6.19 -11.41 -10.10
C GLY A 107 -6.13 -10.09 -9.36
N TYR A 108 -6.02 -10.15 -8.03
CA TYR A 108 -5.66 -8.99 -7.22
C TYR A 108 -4.67 -9.36 -6.12
N TYR A 109 -3.85 -8.39 -5.76
CA TYR A 109 -3.01 -8.39 -4.56
C TYR A 109 -3.62 -7.48 -3.52
N THR A 110 -3.71 -7.93 -2.28
CA THR A 110 -4.10 -7.06 -1.16
C THR A 110 -2.82 -6.53 -0.52
N PHE A 111 -2.58 -5.23 -0.67
CA PHE A 111 -1.43 -4.55 -0.08
C PHE A 111 -1.83 -3.75 1.15
N GLU A 112 -1.07 -3.89 2.23
CA GLU A 112 -1.10 -3.00 3.37
C GLU A 112 -0.12 -1.84 3.14
N VAL A 113 -0.63 -0.62 3.04
CA VAL A 113 0.17 0.60 2.96
C VAL A 113 0.33 1.18 4.35
N ILE A 114 1.58 1.33 4.79
CA ILE A 114 1.95 1.75 6.14
C ILE A 114 2.71 3.07 6.04
N VAL A 115 2.10 4.13 6.57
CA VAL A 115 2.73 5.44 6.75
C VAL A 115 3.27 5.52 8.18
N SER A 116 4.58 5.77 8.33
CA SER A 116 5.18 5.86 9.65
C SER A 116 4.69 7.10 10.41
N ALA A 117 4.64 7.01 11.73
CA ALA A 117 4.27 8.13 12.60
C ALA A 117 5.14 9.39 12.38
N GLU A 118 6.37 9.22 11.88
CA GLU A 118 7.30 10.31 11.56
C GLU A 118 6.78 11.20 10.42
N ILE A 119 6.15 10.60 9.41
CA ILE A 119 5.60 11.33 8.25
C ILE A 119 4.08 11.49 8.29
N GLU A 120 3.39 10.82 9.22
CA GLU A 120 1.93 10.91 9.37
C GLU A 120 1.45 12.37 9.46
N SER A 121 2.17 13.22 10.19
CA SER A 121 1.84 14.65 10.33
C SER A 121 1.85 15.45 9.02
N TYR A 122 2.53 14.96 7.97
CA TYR A 122 2.50 15.57 6.64
C TYR A 122 1.23 15.24 5.88
N PHE A 123 0.50 14.21 6.30
CA PHE A 123 -0.73 13.75 5.66
C PHE A 123 -1.94 14.20 6.48
N SER A 124 -2.51 15.34 6.11
CA SER A 124 -3.76 15.80 6.70
C SER A 124 -4.94 15.11 6.04
N CYS A 125 -5.83 14.52 6.85
CA CYS A 125 -7.09 13.98 6.37
C CYS A 125 -8.00 15.06 5.74
N PRO A 126 -8.77 14.73 4.70
CA PRO A 126 -8.84 13.44 4.00
C PRO A 126 -7.65 13.22 3.05
N TRP A 127 -7.09 12.02 3.01
CA TRP A 127 -6.15 11.63 1.95
C TRP A 127 -6.46 10.24 1.40
N LEU A 128 -6.29 10.12 0.09
CA LEU A 128 -6.65 8.95 -0.70
C LEU A 128 -5.37 8.23 -1.11
N VAL A 129 -5.31 6.93 -0.84
CA VAL A 129 -4.32 6.07 -1.46
C VAL A 129 -4.89 5.53 -2.75
N ILE A 130 -4.13 5.69 -3.82
CA ILE A 130 -4.39 5.03 -5.09
C ILE A 130 -3.20 4.14 -5.40
N MET A 131 -3.47 2.90 -5.76
CA MET A 131 -2.46 1.96 -6.20
C MET A 131 -2.88 1.25 -7.47
N ASN A 132 -1.90 1.02 -8.34
CA ASN A 132 -2.07 0.19 -9.52
C ASN A 132 -0.81 -0.64 -9.76
N ASP A 133 -0.96 -1.61 -10.64
CA ASP A 133 0.12 -2.48 -11.07
C ASP A 133 0.39 -2.30 -12.57
N SER A 134 1.66 -2.46 -12.96
CA SER A 134 2.10 -2.57 -14.34
C SER A 134 2.86 -3.87 -14.52
N GLU A 135 2.36 -4.73 -15.40
CA GLU A 135 2.93 -6.04 -15.71
C GLU A 135 3.53 -6.05 -17.11
N ALA A 136 4.78 -6.49 -17.22
CA ALA A 136 5.49 -6.63 -18.49
C ALA A 136 5.96 -8.07 -18.69
N SER A 137 5.47 -8.71 -19.76
CA SER A 137 5.94 -10.05 -20.14
C SER A 137 7.28 -9.99 -20.91
N PRO A 138 8.08 -11.07 -20.88
CA PRO A 138 9.32 -11.14 -21.66
C PRO A 138 9.14 -10.96 -23.18
N GLY A 139 7.94 -11.23 -23.69
CA GLY A 139 7.57 -11.04 -25.10
C GLY A 139 7.19 -9.60 -25.47
N GLY A 140 7.30 -8.65 -24.53
CA GLY A 140 7.00 -7.24 -24.75
C GLY A 140 5.52 -6.86 -24.67
N VAL A 141 4.63 -7.81 -24.36
CA VAL A 141 3.24 -7.50 -24.05
C VAL A 141 3.17 -6.93 -22.64
N THR A 142 2.60 -5.75 -22.51
CA THR A 142 2.37 -5.06 -21.24
C THR A 142 0.90 -4.96 -20.90
N TYR A 143 0.60 -4.89 -19.61
CA TYR A 143 -0.73 -4.63 -19.08
C TYR A 143 -0.62 -3.67 -17.90
N GLN A 144 -1.55 -2.73 -17.83
CA GLN A 144 -1.67 -1.77 -16.73
C GLN A 144 -3.00 -2.05 -16.03
N GLY A 145 -2.92 -2.43 -14.76
CA GLY A 145 -4.09 -2.59 -13.89
C GLY A 145 -4.83 -1.27 -13.66
N PRO A 146 -6.13 -1.32 -13.35
CA PRO A 146 -6.89 -0.14 -12.99
C PRO A 146 -6.38 0.49 -11.68
N ASP A 147 -6.71 1.76 -11.48
CA ASP A 147 -6.46 2.47 -10.21
C ASP A 147 -7.40 1.92 -9.13
N SER A 148 -6.85 1.17 -8.18
CA SER A 148 -7.51 0.80 -6.94
C SER A 148 -7.33 1.88 -5.89
N HIS A 149 -8.30 2.09 -5.02
CA HIS A 149 -8.25 3.18 -4.06
C HIS A 149 -8.82 2.81 -2.69
N ASP A 150 -8.26 3.41 -1.64
CA ASP A 150 -8.78 3.37 -0.28
C ASP A 150 -8.47 4.69 0.45
N THR A 151 -9.23 5.00 1.50
CA THR A 151 -9.02 6.17 2.36
C THR A 151 -8.31 5.79 3.65
N ILE A 152 -7.25 6.52 3.98
CA ILE A 152 -6.43 6.27 5.19
C ILE A 152 -6.92 7.04 6.42
N CYS A 153 -8.03 7.74 6.29
CA CYS A 153 -8.54 8.56 7.37
C CYS A 153 -9.43 7.80 8.34
N PRO A 154 -9.27 8.02 9.66
CA PRO A 154 -10.23 7.55 10.63
C PRO A 154 -11.63 8.00 10.24
N SER A 155 -12.60 7.10 10.30
CA SER A 155 -14.00 7.47 10.13
C SER A 155 -14.39 8.43 11.26
N VAL A 156 -14.79 9.66 10.89
CA VAL A 156 -15.33 10.60 11.88
C VAL A 156 -16.76 10.19 12.17
N SER A 157 -17.08 9.88 13.43
CA SER A 157 -18.45 9.56 13.84
C SER A 157 -19.35 10.78 13.60
N VAL A 158 -20.41 10.61 12.80
CA VAL A 158 -21.43 11.63 12.53
C VAL A 158 -22.62 11.54 13.49
N GLN A 159 -22.40 11.09 14.73
CA GLN A 159 -23.49 11.04 15.72
C GLN A 159 -24.07 12.45 15.94
N PRO A 160 -25.41 12.62 15.79
CA PRO A 160 -26.09 13.89 15.99
C PRO A 160 -26.16 14.31 17.47
#